data_AF-A0A0A3HSQ3-F1
#
_entry.id   AF-A0A0A3HSQ3-F1
#
_cell.length_a   1.000
_cell.length_b   1.000
_cell.length_c   1.000
_cell.angle_alpha   90.00
_cell.angle_beta   90.00
_cell.angle_gamma   90.00
#
_symmetry.space_group_name_H-M   'P 1'
#
loop_
_entity.id
_entity.type
_entity.pdbx_description
1 polymer ?
#
loop_
_entity_poly.entity_id
_entity_poly.type
_entity_poly.pdbx_seq_one_letter_code
_entity_poly.pdbx_strand_id
1 'polypeptide(L)'
;MERCINCGSNPCRCHQPKDLFGSPFLCQGRIRTRKFASPNSPLDQQALDDLQSCIDGANDLLRSLGSRPDEENKRQLQLYFLELRGEVVTVEIICEFERFDVEESSNLPNDDMTIKKTICLDGKIATAGRDFLQVNQNGSSVFILYKNLLSISRKDCKDEFELEPEFIDAEKNLRRKLAFNFGEFVAKNPNFLNLFFGIPLFYMLKQYCGKEAIAFTTMGMVKGTISGVDMDQIVLINNRGEIIINLGEICYIKVINLK
;
A
#
# COMPACT_ATOMS: atom_id res chain seq x y z
N MET A 1 23.89 -9.82 51.15
CA MET A 1 22.77 -8.88 50.98
C MET A 1 23.22 -7.78 50.05
N GLU A 2 22.85 -7.87 48.79
CA GLU A 2 23.34 -7.01 47.72
C GLU A 2 22.72 -5.61 47.83
N ARG A 3 23.55 -4.58 47.76
CA ARG A 3 23.14 -3.16 47.78
C ARG A 3 22.60 -2.80 46.39
N CYS A 4 21.59 -1.94 46.33
CA CYS A 4 21.06 -1.45 45.05
C CYS A 4 22.16 -0.76 44.23
N ILE A 5 22.36 -1.16 42.98
CA ILE A 5 23.43 -0.64 42.09
C ILE A 5 23.29 0.87 41.85
N ASN A 6 22.08 1.41 41.95
CA ASN A 6 21.81 2.83 41.66
C ASN A 6 21.99 3.78 42.85
N CYS A 7 21.83 3.32 44.08
CA CYS A 7 21.85 4.18 45.27
C CYS A 7 22.62 3.61 46.47
N GLY A 8 23.17 2.41 46.35
CA GLY A 8 24.02 1.76 47.36
C GLY A 8 23.34 1.46 48.70
N SER A 9 22.05 1.75 48.86
CA SER A 9 21.32 1.66 50.14
C SER A 9 20.43 0.42 50.21
N ASN A 10 20.20 -0.06 51.43
CA ASN A 10 19.30 -1.17 51.71
C ASN A 10 18.51 -0.87 53.00
N PRO A 11 17.16 -0.77 52.97
CA PRO A 11 16.27 -1.03 51.83
C PRO A 11 16.19 0.13 50.82
N CYS A 12 16.26 -0.17 49.52
CA CYS A 12 16.10 0.80 48.43
C CYS A 12 14.62 1.13 48.19
N ARG A 13 14.29 2.43 48.11
CA ARG A 13 12.97 2.97 47.74
C ARG A 13 12.90 3.48 46.30
N CYS A 14 13.86 3.06 45.47
CA CYS A 14 14.04 3.53 44.11
C CYS A 14 12.90 2.99 43.23
N HIS A 15 12.02 3.86 42.71
CA HIS A 15 11.07 3.49 41.67
C HIS A 15 11.86 3.05 40.45
N GLN A 16 11.70 1.79 40.00
CA GLN A 16 12.29 1.34 38.76
C GLN A 16 11.75 2.20 37.61
N PRO A 17 12.61 2.82 36.77
CA PRO A 17 12.12 3.53 35.60
C PRO A 17 11.53 2.50 34.63
N LYS A 18 10.20 2.55 34.48
CA LYS A 18 9.51 1.99 33.32
C LYS A 18 9.96 2.83 32.13
N ASP A 19 10.87 2.24 31.38
CA ASP A 19 11.34 2.69 30.07
C ASP A 19 12.73 3.36 30.03
N LEU A 20 13.58 2.78 29.19
CA LEU A 20 14.99 3.12 28.99
C LEU A 20 15.35 2.98 27.50
N PHE A 21 14.36 3.09 26.62
CA PHE A 21 14.66 3.32 25.21
C PHE A 21 15.08 4.79 25.06
N GLY A 22 16.39 5.03 25.23
CA GLY A 22 17.00 6.36 25.19
C GLY A 22 17.22 7.02 26.56
N SER A 23 17.91 6.38 27.51
CA SER A 23 18.30 7.09 28.73
C SER A 23 19.25 8.25 28.40
N PRO A 24 18.88 9.52 28.65
CA PRO A 24 19.67 10.68 28.30
C PRO A 24 20.48 11.09 29.52
N PHE A 25 21.62 10.47 29.76
CA PHE A 25 22.57 11.11 30.68
C PHE A 25 23.41 12.08 29.86
N LEU A 26 22.87 13.31 29.73
CA LEU A 26 23.43 14.53 29.11
C LEU A 26 22.90 14.91 27.71
N CYS A 27 21.59 15.08 27.55
CA CYS A 27 21.09 16.01 26.53
C CYS A 27 20.63 17.30 27.21
N GLN A 28 21.26 18.42 26.88
CA GLN A 28 20.84 19.73 27.34
C GLN A 28 19.42 20.01 26.86
N GLY A 29 18.62 20.66 27.70
CA GLY A 29 17.25 21.04 27.34
C GLY A 29 17.24 21.94 26.11
N ARG A 30 16.41 21.61 25.11
CA ARG A 30 16.19 22.49 23.96
C ARG A 30 15.58 23.80 24.46
N ILE A 31 16.26 24.91 24.19
CA ILE A 31 15.78 26.25 24.53
C ILE A 31 14.46 26.48 23.78
N ARG A 32 13.38 26.74 24.52
CA ARG A 32 12.09 27.11 23.92
C ARG A 32 12.21 28.48 23.27
N THR A 33 12.40 28.52 21.97
CA THR A 33 12.15 29.71 21.16
C THR A 33 10.65 29.88 20.96
N ARG A 34 10.13 31.07 21.27
CA ARG A 34 8.75 31.44 20.90
C ARG A 34 8.64 31.37 19.37
N LYS A 35 7.80 30.46 18.86
CA LYS A 35 7.33 30.53 17.49
C LYS A 35 6.28 31.64 17.45
N PHE A 36 6.59 32.74 16.78
CA PHE A 36 5.60 33.77 16.51
C PHE A 36 4.73 33.30 15.36
N ALA A 37 3.41 33.40 15.52
CA ALA A 37 2.51 33.24 14.39
C ALA A 37 2.85 34.29 13.33
N SER A 38 2.77 33.92 12.06
CA SER A 38 2.64 34.91 11.00
C SER A 38 1.43 35.80 11.35
N PRO A 39 1.55 37.14 11.33
CA PRO A 39 0.51 38.05 11.84
C PRO A 39 -0.87 37.99 11.16
N ASN A 40 -1.06 37.10 10.18
CA ASN A 40 -2.19 37.16 9.24
C ASN A 40 -3.10 35.92 9.26
N SER A 41 -2.94 34.96 10.19
CA SER A 41 -3.87 33.82 10.23
C SER A 41 -5.04 34.08 11.18
N PRO A 42 -6.30 34.10 10.71
CA PRO A 42 -7.49 34.21 11.56
C PRO A 42 -7.85 32.90 12.28
N LEU A 43 -7.10 31.83 12.05
CA LEU A 43 -7.35 30.50 12.59
C LEU A 43 -6.56 30.27 13.89
N ASP A 44 -7.13 29.48 14.79
CA ASP A 44 -6.40 29.05 15.98
C ASP A 44 -5.26 28.09 15.62
N GLN A 45 -4.31 27.89 16.55
CA GLN A 45 -3.10 27.12 16.26
C GLN A 45 -3.40 25.66 15.90
N GLN A 46 -4.45 25.08 16.49
CA GLN A 46 -4.83 23.69 16.25
C GLN A 46 -5.43 23.52 14.85
N ALA A 47 -6.38 24.38 14.46
CA ALA A 47 -6.96 24.38 13.13
C ALA A 47 -5.93 24.74 12.05
N LEU A 48 -4.91 25.54 12.37
CA LEU A 48 -3.79 25.79 11.46
C LEU A 48 -2.92 24.55 11.25
N ASP A 49 -2.57 23.86 12.33
CA ASP A 49 -1.74 22.66 12.26
C ASP A 49 -2.49 21.55 11.50
N ASP A 50 -3.80 21.40 11.74
CA ASP A 50 -4.67 20.45 11.03
C ASP A 50 -4.81 20.83 9.54
N LEU A 51 -5.04 22.11 9.23
CA LEU A 51 -5.13 22.59 7.85
C LEU A 51 -3.80 22.41 7.11
N GLN A 52 -2.67 22.71 7.77
CA GLN A 52 -1.33 22.54 7.21
C GLN A 52 -1.05 21.06 6.93
N SER A 53 -1.38 20.16 7.86
CA SER A 53 -1.27 18.72 7.65
C SER A 53 -2.13 18.23 6.49
N CYS A 54 -3.34 18.78 6.32
CA CYS A 54 -4.23 18.44 5.23
C CYS A 54 -3.71 18.96 3.87
N ILE A 55 -3.18 20.19 3.84
CA ILE A 55 -2.54 20.78 2.66
C ILE A 55 -1.29 20.00 2.25
N ASP A 56 -0.44 19.62 3.21
CA ASP A 56 0.77 18.85 2.94
C ASP A 56 0.42 17.46 2.40
N GLY A 57 -0.56 16.77 3.01
CA GLY A 57 -1.05 15.48 2.50
C GLY A 57 -1.66 15.57 1.10
N ALA A 58 -2.45 16.62 0.82
CA ALA A 58 -3.00 16.85 -0.50
C ALA A 58 -1.91 17.18 -1.54
N ASN A 59 -0.92 17.99 -1.18
CA ASN A 59 0.19 18.33 -2.07
C ASN A 59 1.09 17.13 -2.37
N ASP A 60 1.36 16.28 -1.39
CA ASP A 60 2.11 15.05 -1.59
C ASP A 60 1.35 14.08 -2.50
N LEU A 61 0.04 13.94 -2.30
CA LEU A 61 -0.82 13.16 -3.20
C LEU A 61 -0.83 13.75 -4.62
N LEU A 62 -0.98 15.06 -4.78
CA LEU A 62 -0.97 15.70 -6.09
C LEU A 62 0.39 15.59 -6.80
N ARG A 63 1.51 15.62 -6.07
CA ARG A 63 2.85 15.35 -6.62
C ARG A 63 2.97 13.92 -7.13
N SER A 64 2.38 12.96 -6.41
CA SER A 64 2.35 11.56 -6.80
C SER A 64 1.50 11.30 -8.06
N LEU A 65 0.38 12.04 -8.23
CA LEU A 65 -0.54 11.91 -9.37
C LEU A 65 -0.12 12.74 -10.60
N GLY A 66 0.55 13.86 -10.40
CA GLY A 66 0.83 14.86 -11.43
C GLY A 66 2.17 14.70 -12.16
N SER A 67 3.08 13.87 -11.67
CA SER A 67 4.38 13.66 -12.33
C SER A 67 4.38 12.37 -13.17
N ARG A 68 5.23 12.31 -14.20
CA ARG A 68 5.50 11.07 -14.98
C ARG A 68 5.74 9.90 -14.01
N PRO A 69 5.38 8.65 -14.35
CA PRO A 69 5.51 7.50 -13.45
C PRO A 69 6.96 7.32 -13.02
N ASP A 70 7.32 7.97 -11.93
CA ASP A 70 8.58 7.87 -11.22
C ASP A 70 8.41 6.81 -10.12
N GLU A 71 9.45 6.04 -9.87
CA GLU A 71 9.45 5.03 -8.81
C GLU A 71 9.23 5.66 -7.43
N GLU A 72 9.63 6.93 -7.25
CA GLU A 72 9.39 7.70 -6.03
C GLU A 72 7.90 8.03 -5.82
N ASN A 73 7.15 8.28 -6.91
CA ASN A 73 5.71 8.55 -6.84
C ASN A 73 4.90 7.29 -6.50
N LYS A 74 5.28 6.13 -7.03
CA LYS A 74 4.62 4.85 -6.72
C LYS A 74 4.71 4.53 -5.24
N ARG A 75 5.81 4.90 -4.59
CA ARG A 75 6.03 4.68 -3.16
C ARG A 75 5.11 5.53 -2.30
N GLN A 76 4.93 6.81 -2.64
CA GLN A 76 3.99 7.68 -1.93
C GLN A 76 2.55 7.20 -2.10
N LEU A 77 2.17 6.82 -3.33
CA LEU A 77 0.86 6.26 -3.63
C LEU A 77 0.59 4.96 -2.85
N GLN A 78 1.60 4.09 -2.75
CA GLN A 78 1.54 2.90 -1.91
C GLN A 78 1.25 3.26 -0.44
N LEU A 79 2.02 4.18 0.14
CA LEU A 79 1.85 4.56 1.55
C LEU A 79 0.46 5.14 1.81
N TYR A 80 -0.02 6.00 0.90
CA TYR A 80 -1.38 6.52 0.95
C TYR A 80 -2.42 5.39 0.99
N PHE A 81 -2.33 4.40 0.08
CA PHE A 81 -3.28 3.27 0.10
C PHE A 81 -3.10 2.33 1.29
N LEU A 82 -1.91 2.24 1.89
CA LEU A 82 -1.71 1.51 3.14
C LEU A 82 -2.41 2.20 4.31
N GLU A 83 -2.47 3.53 4.33
CA GLU A 83 -3.26 4.29 5.31
C GLU A 83 -4.76 4.06 5.14
N LEU A 84 -5.23 3.84 3.91
CA LEU A 84 -6.63 3.49 3.63
C LEU A 84 -6.95 2.01 3.91
N ARG A 85 -6.02 1.22 4.48
CA ARG A 85 -6.21 -0.22 4.67
C ARG A 85 -7.41 -0.48 5.56
N GLY A 86 -8.40 -1.14 4.99
CA GLY A 86 -9.59 -1.58 5.68
C GLY A 86 -10.82 -0.69 5.44
N GLU A 87 -10.64 0.42 4.74
CA GLU A 87 -11.75 1.24 4.26
C GLU A 87 -12.47 0.56 3.08
N VAL A 88 -13.77 0.86 2.95
CA VAL A 88 -14.59 0.43 1.83
C VAL A 88 -14.52 1.48 0.73
N VAL A 89 -14.13 1.06 -0.46
CA VAL A 89 -13.87 1.94 -1.61
C VAL A 89 -14.55 1.42 -2.87
N THR A 90 -14.84 2.37 -3.76
CA THR A 90 -15.13 2.14 -5.17
C THR A 90 -13.87 2.49 -5.96
N VAL A 91 -13.37 1.54 -6.72
CA VAL A 91 -12.17 1.68 -7.56
C VAL A 91 -12.56 1.69 -9.03
N GLU A 92 -12.08 2.67 -9.77
CA GLU A 92 -12.23 2.74 -11.23
C GLU A 92 -10.92 2.32 -11.89
N ILE A 93 -11.02 1.37 -12.82
CA ILE A 93 -9.89 0.77 -13.54
C ILE A 93 -10.06 1.09 -15.02
N ILE A 94 -9.00 1.58 -15.66
CA ILE A 94 -8.94 1.75 -17.11
C ILE A 94 -8.31 0.52 -17.76
N CYS A 95 -9.00 -0.05 -18.72
CA CYS A 95 -8.53 -1.15 -19.56
C CYS A 95 -8.56 -0.74 -21.03
N GLU A 96 -7.47 -0.98 -21.74
CA GLU A 96 -7.37 -0.75 -23.18
C GLU A 96 -7.52 -2.09 -23.89
N PHE A 97 -8.53 -2.22 -24.76
CA PHE A 97 -8.80 -3.43 -25.52
C PHE A 97 -8.43 -3.21 -26.99
N GLU A 98 -7.74 -4.18 -27.56
CA GLU A 98 -7.50 -4.25 -29.01
C GLU A 98 -8.76 -4.79 -29.69
N ARG A 99 -9.22 -4.14 -30.77
CA ARG A 99 -10.31 -4.68 -31.59
C ARG A 99 -9.78 -5.80 -32.48
N PHE A 100 -10.30 -7.01 -32.29
CA PHE A 100 -10.23 -8.07 -33.30
C PHE A 100 -11.42 -7.94 -34.25
N ASP A 101 -11.49 -6.86 -35.02
CA ASP A 101 -12.48 -6.80 -36.09
C ASP A 101 -12.01 -7.74 -37.22
N VAL A 102 -12.64 -8.92 -37.27
CA VAL A 102 -12.58 -9.87 -38.38
C VAL A 102 -13.34 -9.25 -39.55
N GLU A 103 -12.61 -8.63 -40.48
CA GLU A 103 -12.63 -8.85 -41.93
C GLU A 103 -12.14 -7.62 -42.72
N GLU A 104 -11.24 -7.90 -43.64
CA GLU A 104 -10.62 -7.02 -44.61
C GLU A 104 -11.67 -6.19 -45.36
N SER A 105 -11.62 -4.86 -45.23
CA SER A 105 -11.78 -3.91 -46.36
C SER A 105 -11.99 -2.48 -45.86
N SER A 106 -10.92 -1.70 -45.83
CA SER A 106 -10.86 -0.38 -46.47
C SER A 106 -9.56 0.32 -46.12
N ASN A 107 -8.84 0.74 -47.16
CA ASN A 107 -7.64 1.54 -47.06
C ASN A 107 -8.01 2.98 -46.63
N LEU A 108 -7.73 3.35 -45.38
CA LEU A 108 -7.58 4.74 -44.89
C LEU A 108 -6.82 4.71 -43.53
N PRO A 109 -6.16 5.81 -43.14
CA PRO A 109 -4.87 5.76 -42.45
C PRO A 109 -4.95 5.39 -40.96
N ASN A 110 -3.97 4.57 -40.57
CA ASN A 110 -3.47 4.25 -39.23
C ASN A 110 -3.79 5.28 -38.14
N ASP A 111 -4.95 5.15 -37.51
CA ASP A 111 -5.17 5.62 -36.15
C ASP A 111 -5.54 4.39 -35.32
N ASP A 112 -4.66 4.04 -34.41
CA ASP A 112 -4.67 2.83 -33.60
C ASP A 112 -5.91 2.82 -32.70
N MET A 113 -7.01 2.24 -33.19
CA MET A 113 -8.35 2.38 -32.61
C MET A 113 -8.53 1.47 -31.38
N THR A 114 -7.77 1.75 -30.32
CA THR A 114 -7.88 1.10 -29.02
C THR A 114 -9.19 1.48 -28.33
N ILE A 115 -9.98 0.48 -27.89
CA ILE A 115 -11.18 0.75 -27.09
C ILE A 115 -10.78 0.87 -25.62
N LYS A 116 -10.91 2.07 -25.06
CA LYS A 116 -10.76 2.28 -23.61
C LYS A 116 -12.07 1.94 -22.90
N LYS A 117 -12.03 1.01 -21.96
CA LYS A 117 -13.16 0.61 -21.12
C LYS A 117 -12.82 0.87 -19.66
N THR A 118 -13.71 1.58 -18.97
CA THR A 118 -13.63 1.80 -17.53
C THR A 118 -14.42 0.73 -16.79
N ILE A 119 -13.84 0.16 -15.74
CA ILE A 119 -14.41 -0.89 -14.91
C ILE A 119 -14.46 -0.39 -13.47
N CYS A 120 -15.64 -0.38 -12.86
CA CYS A 120 -15.82 0.01 -11.46
C CYS A 120 -15.91 -1.25 -10.57
N LEU A 121 -15.14 -1.30 -9.49
CA LEU A 121 -15.14 -2.39 -8.52
C LEU A 121 -15.30 -1.84 -7.11
N ASP A 122 -16.22 -2.41 -6.36
CA ASP A 122 -16.38 -2.12 -4.93
C ASP A 122 -15.64 -3.15 -4.09
N GLY A 123 -15.04 -2.74 -2.97
CA GLY A 123 -14.48 -3.66 -1.99
C GLY A 123 -13.76 -2.97 -0.85
N LYS A 124 -13.13 -3.77 0.02
CA LYS A 124 -12.35 -3.28 1.16
C LYS A 124 -10.86 -3.31 0.81
N ILE A 125 -10.14 -2.21 1.03
CA ILE A 125 -8.69 -2.19 0.80
C ILE A 125 -8.03 -3.16 1.77
N ALA A 126 -7.32 -4.13 1.22
CA ALA A 126 -6.62 -5.16 1.99
C ALA A 126 -5.16 -4.81 2.22
N THR A 127 -4.49 -4.29 1.18
CA THR A 127 -3.09 -3.86 1.24
C THR A 127 -2.73 -3.10 -0.05
N ALA A 128 -1.55 -2.51 -0.08
CA ALA A 128 -0.96 -1.91 -1.26
C ALA A 128 0.51 -2.32 -1.38
N GLY A 129 0.89 -2.81 -2.55
CA GLY A 129 2.26 -3.19 -2.88
C GLY A 129 3.02 -2.07 -3.57
N ARG A 130 4.17 -2.39 -4.15
CA ARG A 130 4.99 -1.41 -4.89
C ARG A 130 4.27 -0.89 -6.15
N ASP A 131 3.53 -1.77 -6.82
CA ASP A 131 2.95 -1.54 -8.14
C ASP A 131 1.47 -1.93 -8.25
N PHE A 132 0.85 -2.33 -7.13
CA PHE A 132 -0.53 -2.82 -7.12
C PHE A 132 -1.32 -2.43 -5.87
N LEU A 133 -2.65 -2.46 -6.02
CA LEU A 133 -3.64 -2.34 -4.96
C LEU A 133 -4.37 -3.67 -4.72
N GLN A 134 -4.30 -4.15 -3.48
CA GLN A 134 -5.10 -5.17 -2.80
C GLN A 134 -6.54 -4.75 -2.51
N VAL A 135 -7.57 -5.16 -3.26
CA VAL A 135 -8.99 -4.96 -2.85
C VAL A 135 -9.68 -6.30 -2.61
N ASN A 136 -10.19 -6.51 -1.40
CA ASN A 136 -10.95 -7.71 -1.07
C ASN A 136 -12.45 -7.49 -1.30
N GLN A 137 -13.05 -8.43 -2.02
CA GLN A 137 -14.50 -8.59 -2.20
C GLN A 137 -14.96 -9.84 -1.45
N ASN A 138 -16.27 -10.02 -1.28
CA ASN A 138 -16.80 -11.21 -0.61
C ASN A 138 -16.30 -12.50 -1.28
N GLY A 139 -15.42 -13.24 -0.61
CA GLY A 139 -14.83 -14.50 -1.09
C GLY A 139 -13.80 -14.38 -2.21
N SER A 140 -13.29 -13.18 -2.52
CA SER A 140 -12.27 -12.98 -3.56
C SER A 140 -11.33 -11.81 -3.27
N SER A 141 -10.11 -11.88 -3.80
CA SER A 141 -9.11 -10.82 -3.74
C SER A 141 -8.82 -10.31 -5.15
N VAL A 142 -8.92 -9.01 -5.34
CA VAL A 142 -8.69 -8.33 -6.60
C VAL A 142 -7.38 -7.55 -6.50
N PHE A 143 -6.48 -7.76 -7.46
CA PHE A 143 -5.19 -7.09 -7.59
C PHE A 143 -5.25 -6.16 -8.79
N ILE A 144 -5.02 -4.88 -8.56
CA ILE A 144 -5.15 -3.82 -9.56
C ILE A 144 -3.78 -3.14 -9.71
N LEU A 145 -3.22 -3.11 -10.92
CA LEU A 145 -1.96 -2.40 -11.16
C LEU A 145 -2.17 -0.89 -11.12
N TYR A 146 -1.24 -0.13 -10.54
CA TYR A 146 -1.36 1.33 -10.44
C TYR A 146 -1.47 2.02 -11.80
N LYS A 147 -0.81 1.50 -12.83
CA LYS A 147 -0.90 2.04 -14.20
C LYS A 147 -2.33 2.01 -14.77
N ASN A 148 -3.16 1.10 -14.27
CA ASN A 148 -4.54 0.91 -14.73
C ASN A 148 -5.54 1.51 -13.73
N LEU A 149 -5.08 2.06 -12.61
CA LEU A 149 -5.92 2.66 -11.59
C LEU A 149 -6.28 4.08 -12.03
N LEU A 150 -7.55 4.32 -12.34
CA LEU A 150 -8.03 5.64 -12.76
C LEU A 150 -8.40 6.51 -11.56
N SER A 151 -9.19 5.97 -10.64
CA SER A 151 -9.63 6.69 -9.45
C SER A 151 -9.98 5.73 -8.31
N ILE A 152 -9.95 6.26 -7.09
CA ILE A 152 -10.44 5.60 -5.89
C ILE A 152 -11.33 6.58 -5.13
N SER A 153 -12.49 6.10 -4.68
CA SER A 153 -13.41 6.90 -3.88
C SER A 153 -13.84 6.09 -2.66
N ARG A 154 -13.81 6.72 -1.49
CA ARG A 154 -14.37 6.13 -0.28
C ARG A 154 -15.88 6.06 -0.44
N LYS A 155 -16.49 4.90 -0.13
CA LYS A 155 -17.93 4.88 0.11
C LYS A 155 -18.15 5.48 1.49
N ASP A 156 -19.09 6.42 1.60
CA ASP A 156 -19.49 7.07 2.85
C ASP A 156 -20.03 6.04 3.86
N CYS A 157 -19.13 5.27 4.46
CA CYS A 157 -19.40 4.42 5.60
C CYS A 157 -19.09 5.24 6.84
N LYS A 158 -20.13 5.51 7.64
CA LYS A 158 -20.07 6.27 8.90
C LYS A 158 -19.28 5.58 10.02
N ASP A 159 -18.58 4.50 9.71
CA ASP A 159 -17.72 3.80 10.65
C ASP A 159 -16.30 4.29 10.41
N GLU A 160 -15.95 5.42 11.03
CA GLU A 160 -14.57 5.83 11.22
C GLU A 160 -13.89 4.77 12.10
N PHE A 161 -13.28 3.77 11.45
CA PHE A 161 -12.25 3.00 12.12
C PHE A 161 -11.01 3.88 12.15
N GLU A 162 -10.72 4.48 13.31
CA GLU A 162 -9.39 5.01 13.57
C GLU A 162 -8.40 3.85 13.43
N LEU A 163 -7.72 3.81 12.29
CA LEU A 163 -6.57 2.94 12.13
C LEU A 163 -5.49 3.49 13.06
N GLU A 164 -5.29 2.83 14.19
CA GLU A 164 -4.10 3.07 14.97
C GLU A 164 -2.89 2.89 14.05
N PRO A 165 -2.09 3.93 13.82
CA PRO A 165 -0.93 3.83 12.94
C PRO A 165 -0.03 2.71 13.46
N GLU A 166 0.42 1.84 12.54
CA GLU A 166 1.02 0.52 12.82
C GLU A 166 2.27 0.54 13.75
N PHE A 167 2.73 1.73 14.18
CA PHE A 167 3.88 1.91 15.07
C PHE A 167 3.72 2.88 16.25
N ILE A 168 2.58 3.54 16.45
CA ILE A 168 2.42 4.45 17.62
C ILE A 168 2.58 3.68 18.94
N ASP A 169 2.13 2.43 18.98
CA ASP A 169 2.28 1.51 20.12
C ASP A 169 3.18 0.30 19.84
N ALA A 170 4.12 0.44 18.90
CA ALA A 170 5.10 -0.61 18.66
C ALA A 170 5.85 -0.96 19.96
N GLU A 171 5.66 -2.20 20.43
CA GLU A 171 6.29 -2.71 21.64
C GLU A 171 7.78 -2.34 21.65
N LYS A 172 8.32 -2.01 22.83
CA LYS A 172 9.73 -1.64 23.02
C LYS A 172 10.72 -2.60 22.34
N ASN A 173 10.40 -3.89 22.33
CA ASN A 173 11.20 -4.91 21.67
C ASN A 173 11.13 -4.84 20.14
N LEU A 174 9.97 -4.48 19.57
CA LEU A 174 9.77 -4.26 18.14
C LEU A 174 10.60 -3.06 17.66
N ARG A 175 10.51 -1.92 18.37
CA ARG A 175 11.34 -0.73 18.08
C ARG A 175 12.83 -1.02 18.15
N ARG A 176 13.26 -1.82 19.14
CA ARG A 176 14.67 -2.26 19.25
C ARG A 176 15.12 -3.12 18.10
N LYS A 177 14.31 -4.09 17.69
CA LYS A 177 14.64 -4.96 16.55
C LYS A 177 14.71 -4.16 15.25
N LEU A 178 13.80 -3.21 15.05
CA LEU A 178 13.83 -2.31 13.90
C LEU A 178 15.06 -1.40 13.91
N ALA A 179 15.44 -0.82 15.06
CA ALA A 179 16.59 0.10 15.13
C ALA A 179 17.95 -0.59 14.96
N PHE A 180 18.13 -1.78 15.54
CA PHE A 180 19.45 -2.44 15.59
C PHE A 180 19.60 -3.60 14.60
N ASN A 181 18.50 -4.23 14.18
CA ASN A 181 18.50 -5.41 13.30
C ASN A 181 17.57 -5.21 12.10
N PHE A 182 17.44 -3.97 11.60
CA PHE A 182 16.46 -3.60 10.57
C PHE A 182 16.40 -4.59 9.40
N GLY A 183 17.54 -4.81 8.74
CA GLY A 183 17.61 -5.64 7.53
C GLY A 183 17.12 -7.07 7.78
N GLU A 184 17.69 -7.75 8.77
CA GLU A 184 17.31 -9.13 9.10
C GLU A 184 15.86 -9.24 9.59
N PHE A 185 15.42 -8.28 10.42
CA PHE A 185 14.09 -8.29 11.02
C PHE A 185 12.99 -8.02 9.99
N VAL A 186 13.18 -7.03 9.11
CA VAL A 186 12.23 -6.68 8.06
C VAL A 186 12.22 -7.76 6.97
N ALA A 187 13.38 -8.30 6.57
CA ALA A 187 13.45 -9.35 5.55
C ALA A 187 12.70 -10.63 5.92
N LYS A 188 12.60 -10.95 7.22
CA LYS A 188 11.88 -12.13 7.72
C LYS A 188 10.36 -11.95 7.84
N ASN A 189 9.84 -10.73 7.67
CA ASN A 189 8.42 -10.45 7.87
C ASN A 189 7.82 -9.79 6.60
N PRO A 190 6.93 -10.48 5.86
CA PRO A 190 6.41 -9.98 4.59
C PRO A 190 5.58 -8.69 4.73
N ASN A 191 4.91 -8.49 5.86
CA ASN A 191 4.16 -7.25 6.11
C ASN A 191 5.10 -6.07 6.27
N PHE A 192 6.19 -6.23 7.04
CA PHE A 192 7.21 -5.18 7.16
C PHE A 192 7.98 -4.99 5.86
N LEU A 193 8.27 -6.06 5.12
CA LEU A 193 8.91 -5.96 3.81
C LEU A 193 8.05 -5.10 2.86
N ASN A 194 6.73 -5.33 2.84
CA ASN A 194 5.82 -4.51 2.06
C ASN A 194 5.76 -3.05 2.56
N LEU A 195 5.67 -2.87 3.87
CA LEU A 195 5.59 -1.56 4.49
C LEU A 195 6.84 -0.72 4.25
N PHE A 196 8.04 -1.28 4.30
CA PHE A 196 9.30 -0.54 4.16
C PHE A 196 9.86 -0.48 2.72
N PHE A 197 9.58 -1.48 1.88
CA PHE A 197 10.18 -1.56 0.55
C PHE A 197 9.15 -1.66 -0.58
N GLY A 198 7.92 -2.04 -0.26
CA GLY A 198 6.91 -2.38 -1.25
C GLY A 198 7.20 -3.72 -1.90
N ILE A 199 6.26 -4.66 -1.78
CA ILE A 199 6.37 -5.94 -2.50
C ILE A 199 5.80 -5.76 -3.91
N PRO A 200 6.46 -6.25 -4.96
CA PRO A 200 5.91 -6.25 -6.29
C PRO A 200 4.78 -7.28 -6.42
N LEU A 201 3.88 -7.06 -7.37
CA LEU A 201 2.70 -7.90 -7.59
C LEU A 201 3.06 -9.38 -7.74
N PHE A 202 4.10 -9.71 -8.52
CA PHE A 202 4.49 -11.10 -8.74
C PHE A 202 4.84 -11.83 -7.45
N TYR A 203 5.48 -11.14 -6.50
CA TYR A 203 5.86 -11.72 -5.21
C TYR A 203 4.62 -12.01 -4.37
N MET A 204 3.64 -11.08 -4.39
CA MET A 204 2.39 -11.26 -3.69
C MET A 204 1.54 -12.40 -4.29
N LEU A 205 1.51 -12.53 -5.62
CA LEU A 205 0.75 -13.58 -6.30
C LEU A 205 1.29 -14.99 -6.03
N LYS A 206 2.57 -15.16 -5.67
CA LYS A 206 3.14 -16.47 -5.32
C LYS A 206 2.41 -17.15 -4.16
N GLN A 207 1.83 -16.39 -3.22
CA GLN A 207 1.06 -16.99 -2.13
C GLN A 207 -0.29 -17.57 -2.59
N TYR A 208 -0.72 -17.25 -3.81
CA TYR A 208 -1.95 -17.73 -4.42
C TYR A 208 -1.71 -18.86 -5.44
N CYS A 209 -0.48 -19.39 -5.55
CA CYS A 209 -0.23 -20.60 -6.32
C CYS A 209 -1.13 -21.75 -5.83
N GLY A 210 -1.77 -22.45 -6.76
CA GLY A 210 -2.79 -23.46 -6.52
C GLY A 210 -4.21 -22.92 -6.31
N LYS A 211 -4.44 -21.60 -6.38
CA LYS A 211 -5.78 -21.00 -6.27
C LYS A 211 -6.35 -20.66 -7.66
N GLU A 212 -7.68 -20.69 -7.75
CA GLU A 212 -8.39 -20.24 -8.95
C GLU A 212 -8.32 -18.71 -9.07
N ALA A 213 -8.00 -18.24 -10.27
CA ALA A 213 -7.93 -16.82 -10.60
C ALA A 213 -8.52 -16.54 -11.98
N ILE A 214 -8.94 -15.28 -12.14
CA ILE A 214 -9.41 -14.71 -13.39
C ILE A 214 -8.53 -13.50 -13.69
N ALA A 215 -7.72 -13.59 -14.75
CA ALA A 215 -6.95 -12.47 -15.26
C ALA A 215 -7.77 -11.74 -16.33
N PHE A 216 -7.93 -10.43 -16.17
CA PHE A 216 -8.52 -9.57 -17.18
C PHE A 216 -7.38 -8.86 -17.91
N THR A 217 -7.29 -9.09 -19.22
CA THR A 217 -6.23 -8.60 -20.10
C THR A 217 -6.81 -7.70 -21.19
N THR A 218 -5.94 -7.00 -21.91
CA THR A 218 -6.29 -6.25 -23.13
C THR A 218 -6.93 -7.14 -24.21
N MET A 219 -6.61 -8.42 -24.19
CA MET A 219 -7.10 -9.45 -25.13
C MET A 219 -8.42 -10.12 -24.68
N GLY A 220 -8.86 -9.87 -23.45
CA GLY A 220 -10.05 -10.49 -22.85
C GLY A 220 -9.82 -11.14 -21.50
N MET A 221 -10.71 -12.06 -21.12
CA MET A 221 -10.73 -12.68 -19.80
C MET A 221 -10.20 -14.12 -19.86
N VAL A 222 -9.22 -14.44 -19.01
CA VAL A 222 -8.65 -15.78 -18.87
C VAL A 222 -8.91 -16.30 -17.46
N LYS A 223 -9.61 -17.43 -17.36
CA LYS A 223 -9.84 -18.14 -16.09
C LYS A 223 -8.95 -19.38 -16.02
N GLY A 224 -8.35 -19.62 -14.86
CA GLY A 224 -7.54 -20.81 -14.59
C GLY A 224 -7.04 -20.85 -13.15
N THR A 225 -6.22 -21.84 -12.83
CA THR A 225 -5.52 -21.96 -11.54
C THR A 225 -4.11 -21.43 -11.68
N ILE A 226 -3.66 -20.59 -10.75
CA ILE A 226 -2.29 -20.06 -10.75
C ILE A 226 -1.32 -21.21 -10.49
N SER A 227 -0.47 -21.56 -11.45
CA SER A 227 0.55 -22.60 -11.28
C SER A 227 1.92 -22.02 -10.96
N GLY A 228 2.24 -20.86 -11.54
CA GLY A 228 3.52 -20.20 -11.40
C GLY A 228 3.40 -18.69 -11.61
N VAL A 229 4.30 -17.94 -10.97
CA VAL A 229 4.40 -16.49 -11.11
C VAL A 229 5.87 -16.10 -11.10
N ASP A 230 6.28 -15.43 -12.17
CA ASP A 230 7.60 -14.84 -12.36
C ASP A 230 7.52 -13.32 -12.44
N MET A 231 8.67 -12.64 -12.58
CA MET A 231 8.74 -11.17 -12.46
C MET A 231 7.75 -10.44 -13.38
N ASP A 232 7.57 -10.91 -14.61
CA ASP A 232 6.73 -10.26 -15.62
C ASP A 232 5.58 -11.14 -16.12
N GLN A 233 5.44 -12.36 -15.59
CA GLN A 233 4.52 -13.35 -16.17
C GLN A 233 3.76 -14.11 -15.07
N ILE A 234 2.48 -14.39 -15.36
CA ILE A 234 1.66 -15.30 -14.58
C ILE A 234 1.27 -16.49 -15.46
N VAL A 235 1.36 -17.68 -14.88
CA VAL A 235 0.98 -18.92 -15.52
C VAL A 235 -0.34 -19.40 -14.93
N LEU A 236 -1.35 -19.53 -15.79
CA LEU A 236 -2.67 -20.04 -15.46
C LEU A 236 -2.89 -21.38 -16.16
N ILE A 237 -3.29 -22.41 -15.41
CA ILE A 237 -3.67 -23.71 -15.95
C ILE A 237 -5.20 -23.81 -16.00
N ASN A 238 -5.75 -24.18 -17.14
CA ASN A 238 -7.16 -24.48 -17.30
C ASN A 238 -7.38 -25.77 -18.11
N ASN A 239 -8.64 -26.08 -18.42
CA ASN A 239 -9.00 -27.31 -19.15
C ASN A 239 -8.43 -27.37 -20.59
N ARG A 240 -7.95 -26.24 -21.13
CA ARG A 240 -7.34 -26.14 -22.46
C ARG A 240 -5.81 -26.24 -22.42
N GLY A 241 -5.22 -26.25 -21.22
CA GLY A 241 -3.78 -26.32 -21.01
C GLY A 241 -3.24 -25.16 -20.18
N GLU A 242 -1.94 -24.95 -20.33
CA GLU A 242 -1.18 -23.88 -19.67
C GLU A 242 -1.22 -22.61 -20.52
N ILE A 243 -1.52 -21.48 -19.88
CA ILE A 243 -1.59 -20.17 -20.51
C ILE A 243 -0.65 -19.24 -19.74
N ILE A 244 0.30 -18.66 -20.45
CA ILE A 244 1.26 -17.70 -19.92
C ILE A 244 0.78 -16.29 -20.31
N ILE A 245 0.65 -15.41 -19.33
CA ILE A 245 0.14 -14.05 -19.52
C ILE A 245 1.18 -13.07 -18.99
N ASN A 246 1.51 -12.04 -19.77
CA ASN A 246 2.38 -10.97 -19.34
C ASN A 246 1.63 -10.03 -18.36
N LEU A 247 2.22 -9.71 -17.21
CA LEU A 247 1.66 -8.75 -16.25
C LEU A 247 1.48 -7.36 -16.88
N GLY A 248 2.27 -7.03 -17.89
CA GLY A 248 2.14 -5.84 -18.73
C GLY A 248 0.79 -5.74 -19.46
N GLU A 249 0.17 -6.86 -19.83
CA GLU A 249 -1.09 -6.90 -20.58
C GLU A 249 -2.31 -7.05 -19.66
N ILE A 250 -2.08 -7.27 -18.37
CA ILE A 250 -3.13 -7.45 -17.38
C ILE A 250 -3.66 -6.09 -16.92
N CYS A 251 -4.98 -5.95 -16.93
CA CYS A 251 -5.68 -4.89 -16.25
C CYS A 251 -5.71 -5.11 -14.74
N TYR A 252 -6.31 -6.24 -14.34
CA TYR A 252 -6.47 -6.65 -12.95
C TYR A 252 -6.63 -8.18 -12.88
N ILE A 253 -6.32 -8.74 -11.71
CA ILE A 253 -6.43 -10.18 -11.42
C ILE A 253 -7.40 -10.36 -10.28
N LYS A 254 -8.36 -11.27 -10.44
CA LYS A 254 -9.31 -11.65 -9.40
C LYS A 254 -9.07 -13.10 -8.97
N VAL A 255 -8.51 -13.29 -7.78
CA VAL A 255 -8.39 -14.60 -7.14
C VAL A 255 -9.70 -14.92 -6.43
N ILE A 256 -10.28 -16.08 -6.71
CA ILE A 256 -11.61 -16.48 -6.24
C ILE A 256 -11.52 -17.68 -5.28
N ASN A 257 -12.63 -17.98 -4.61
CA ASN A 257 -12.77 -19.11 -3.68
C ASN A 257 -11.78 -19.04 -2.50
N LEU A 258 -11.51 -17.84 -2.02
CA LEU A 258 -10.78 -17.61 -0.78
C LEU A 258 -11.75 -17.82 0.39
N LYS A 259 -11.84 -19.07 0.86
CA LYS A 259 -12.52 -19.44 2.10
C LYS A 259 -11.56 -19.38 3.27
#